data_AF-A0A3S1AVJ3-F1
#
_entry.id   AF-A0A3S1AVJ3-F1
#
_cell.length_a   1.000
_cell.length_b   1.000
_cell.length_c   1.000
_cell.angle_alpha   90.00
_cell.angle_beta   90.00
_cell.angle_gamma   90.00
#
_symmetry.space_group_name_H-M   'P 1'
#
loop_
_entity.id
_entity.type
_entity.pdbx_description
1 polymer ?
#
loop_
_entity_poly.entity_id
_entity_poly.type
_entity_poly.pdbx_seq_one_letter_code
_entity_poly.pdbx_strand_id
1 'polypeptide(L)'
;MSNDLHNPRSYDAVLGGNNPYPINAAVLGEIQGIKQLKERLLSQVVKNRVHALSRALNYDKEGLLLVIQALNDPEEEVYQLAYDLLKDRKEINVKAALSEYIQHCYLRYDGLYCNYSLPGDYEFLRFYQDGTVLSITLYFKPDIEAVAKWFNREHRFIGKGIYKVESNIIKFFKHSDKPYCSGEVGKYGNTVSLIWNYAYFKGALKYYFIHMPNIQ
;
A
#
# COMPACT_ATOMS: atom_id res chain seq x y z
N MET A 1 19.45 -68.13 -6.40
CA MET A 1 18.87 -67.56 -7.63
C MET A 1 17.52 -66.97 -7.26
N SER A 2 17.40 -65.64 -7.42
CA SER A 2 16.26 -64.93 -8.03
C SER A 2 16.41 -63.44 -7.68
N ASN A 3 16.53 -62.64 -8.73
CA ASN A 3 16.53 -61.18 -8.71
C ASN A 3 15.24 -60.65 -8.10
N ASP A 4 15.31 -59.51 -7.41
CA ASP A 4 14.42 -58.40 -7.77
C ASP A 4 15.11 -57.06 -7.49
N LEU A 5 15.26 -56.30 -8.57
CA LEU A 5 15.66 -54.90 -8.59
C LEU A 5 14.66 -54.11 -7.76
N HIS A 6 15.13 -53.13 -6.98
CA HIS A 6 14.53 -51.80 -6.85
C HIS A 6 15.64 -50.85 -6.35
N ASN A 7 16.53 -50.44 -7.25
CA ASN A 7 17.40 -49.30 -6.99
C ASN A 7 16.53 -48.03 -7.05
N PRO A 8 16.51 -47.20 -5.99
CA PRO A 8 15.80 -45.93 -6.04
C PRO A 8 16.40 -45.06 -7.15
N ARG A 9 15.55 -44.46 -7.99
CA ARG A 9 15.97 -43.56 -9.08
C ARG A 9 16.18 -42.15 -8.53
N SER A 10 16.81 -41.27 -9.31
CA SER A 10 17.19 -39.88 -8.94
C SER A 10 16.04 -38.93 -8.52
N TYR A 11 14.84 -39.47 -8.29
CA TYR A 11 13.62 -38.76 -7.91
C TYR A 11 12.98 -39.33 -6.63
N ASP A 12 13.60 -40.32 -5.97
CA ASP A 12 13.11 -40.80 -4.68
C ASP A 12 13.36 -39.72 -3.62
N ALA A 13 12.26 -39.15 -3.13
CA ALA A 13 12.24 -38.08 -2.15
C ALA A 13 12.90 -38.55 -0.85
N VAL A 14 13.95 -37.85 -0.42
CA VAL A 14 14.55 -38.04 0.91
C VAL A 14 14.19 -36.83 1.77
N LEU A 15 13.26 -37.04 2.71
CA LEU A 15 13.04 -36.14 3.83
C LEU A 15 14.09 -36.45 4.90
N GLY A 16 15.00 -35.49 5.15
CA GLY A 16 15.77 -35.33 6.38
C GLY A 16 16.79 -36.42 6.72
N GLY A 17 18.07 -36.16 6.45
CA GLY A 17 19.19 -36.93 6.99
C GLY A 17 20.50 -36.13 6.97
N ASN A 18 21.18 -36.06 8.12
CA ASN A 18 22.44 -35.33 8.37
C ASN A 18 23.60 -35.79 7.47
N ASN A 19 23.69 -35.26 6.25
CA ASN A 19 24.84 -35.41 5.37
C ASN A 19 25.18 -34.03 4.76
N PRO A 20 26.45 -33.69 4.49
CA PRO A 20 26.83 -32.34 4.12
C PRO A 20 26.17 -31.97 2.78
N TYR A 21 25.46 -30.85 2.81
CA TYR A 21 24.55 -30.37 1.78
C TYR A 21 25.12 -30.48 0.37
N PRO A 22 24.47 -31.21 -0.56
CA PRO A 22 24.65 -30.94 -1.97
C PRO A 22 24.02 -29.58 -2.27
N ILE A 23 24.76 -28.75 -3.00
CA ILE A 23 24.50 -27.33 -3.31
C ILE A 23 23.10 -27.09 -3.95
N ASN A 24 22.37 -28.15 -4.31
CA ASN A 24 21.06 -28.09 -4.96
C ASN A 24 19.87 -28.56 -4.09
N ALA A 25 20.06 -28.90 -2.82
CA ALA A 25 18.95 -29.31 -1.92
C ALA A 25 18.02 -28.14 -1.52
N ALA A 26 18.45 -26.88 -1.72
CA ALA A 26 17.62 -25.69 -1.52
C ALA A 26 16.55 -25.49 -2.61
N VAL A 27 16.72 -26.10 -3.79
CA VAL A 27 15.95 -25.79 -5.00
C VAL A 27 14.50 -26.28 -4.96
N LEU A 28 14.22 -27.42 -4.30
CA LEU A 28 12.85 -27.95 -4.23
C LEU A 28 11.95 -27.16 -3.29
N GLY A 29 12.49 -26.68 -2.16
CA GLY A 29 11.76 -25.84 -1.21
C GLY A 29 11.40 -24.47 -1.81
N GLU A 30 12.30 -23.89 -2.60
CA GLU A 30 12.09 -22.63 -3.29
C GLU A 30 11.05 -22.75 -4.43
N ILE A 31 11.14 -23.80 -5.26
CA ILE A 31 10.17 -24.05 -6.35
C ILE A 31 8.77 -24.32 -5.79
N GLN A 32 8.67 -25.13 -4.73
CA GLN A 32 7.38 -25.39 -4.11
C GLN A 32 6.85 -24.15 -3.37
N GLY A 33 7.74 -23.37 -2.76
CA GLY A 33 7.43 -22.10 -2.12
C GLY A 33 6.88 -21.06 -3.09
N ILE A 34 7.51 -20.86 -4.26
CA ILE A 34 7.04 -19.91 -5.26
C ILE A 34 5.71 -20.35 -5.88
N LYS A 35 5.49 -21.67 -6.07
CA LYS A 35 4.21 -22.19 -6.54
C LYS A 35 3.08 -21.89 -5.56
N GLN A 36 3.28 -22.17 -4.28
CA GLN A 36 2.31 -21.84 -3.24
C GLN A 36 2.07 -20.33 -3.14
N LEU A 37 3.11 -19.52 -3.33
CA LEU A 37 3.00 -18.07 -3.33
C LEU A 37 2.13 -17.58 -4.48
N LYS A 38 2.34 -18.08 -5.70
CA LYS A 38 1.50 -17.79 -6.88
C LYS A 38 0.04 -18.20 -6.64
N GLU A 39 -0.21 -19.38 -6.09
CA GLU A 39 -1.57 -19.83 -5.75
C GLU A 39 -2.27 -18.90 -4.76
N ARG A 40 -1.56 -18.45 -3.71
CA ARG A 40 -2.11 -17.52 -2.71
C ARG A 40 -2.39 -16.14 -3.27
N LEU A 41 -1.57 -15.65 -4.22
CA LEU A 41 -1.82 -14.39 -4.92
C LEU A 41 -3.05 -14.43 -5.84
N LEU A 42 -3.54 -15.62 -6.20
CA LEU A 42 -4.80 -15.78 -6.95
C LEU A 42 -6.02 -15.97 -6.03
N SER A 43 -5.82 -15.99 -4.71
CA SER A 43 -6.91 -16.17 -3.75
C SER A 43 -7.89 -14.99 -3.80
N GLN A 44 -9.19 -15.27 -3.73
CA GLN A 44 -10.22 -14.25 -3.54
C GLN A 44 -10.13 -13.57 -2.17
N VAL A 45 -9.41 -14.17 -1.22
CA VAL A 45 -9.23 -13.62 0.12
C VAL A 45 -8.05 -12.63 0.11
N VAL A 46 -8.34 -11.34 0.25
CA VAL A 46 -7.36 -10.23 0.24
C VAL A 46 -6.19 -10.52 1.19
N LYS A 47 -6.48 -10.95 2.42
CA LYS A 47 -5.47 -11.28 3.44
C LYS A 47 -4.49 -12.37 3.00
N ASN A 48 -4.93 -13.33 2.19
CA ASN A 48 -4.04 -14.37 1.66
C ASN A 48 -3.08 -13.77 0.64
N ARG A 49 -3.56 -12.86 -0.22
CA ARG A 49 -2.72 -12.15 -1.21
C ARG A 49 -1.71 -11.25 -0.51
N VAL A 50 -2.14 -10.46 0.48
CA VAL A 50 -1.26 -9.62 1.31
C VAL A 50 -0.16 -10.44 1.97
N HIS A 51 -0.52 -11.55 2.65
CA HIS A 51 0.47 -12.40 3.32
C HIS A 51 1.45 -13.05 2.34
N ALA A 52 0.99 -13.45 1.16
CA ALA A 52 1.85 -13.99 0.11
C ALA A 52 2.80 -12.91 -0.42
N LEU A 53 2.29 -11.71 -0.67
CA LEU A 53 3.03 -10.58 -1.21
C LEU A 53 4.16 -10.13 -0.26
N SER A 54 3.91 -10.09 1.05
CA SER A 54 4.95 -9.79 2.06
C SER A 54 6.16 -10.72 2.03
N ARG A 55 6.02 -11.93 1.47
CA ARG A 55 7.09 -12.93 1.37
C ARG A 55 7.67 -13.03 -0.04
N ALA A 56 7.12 -12.33 -1.02
CA ALA A 56 7.47 -12.49 -2.42
C ALA A 56 8.95 -12.16 -2.68
N LEU A 57 9.48 -11.10 -2.06
CA LEU A 57 10.89 -10.69 -2.25
C LEU A 57 11.93 -11.72 -1.76
N ASN A 58 11.52 -12.77 -1.03
CA ASN A 58 12.42 -13.86 -0.64
C ASN A 58 12.72 -14.84 -1.79
N TYR A 59 12.07 -14.68 -2.94
CA TYR A 59 12.24 -15.54 -4.12
C TYR A 59 12.87 -14.79 -5.30
N ASP A 60 13.80 -13.87 -4.98
CA ASP A 60 14.61 -13.10 -5.93
C ASP A 60 13.80 -12.47 -7.08
N LYS A 61 14.19 -12.77 -8.33
CA LYS A 61 13.62 -12.19 -9.55
C LYS A 61 12.17 -12.60 -9.77
N GLU A 62 11.82 -13.86 -9.50
CA GLU A 62 10.43 -14.32 -9.64
C GLU A 62 9.53 -13.62 -8.62
N GLY A 63 10.00 -13.54 -7.38
CA GLY A 63 9.38 -12.77 -6.33
C GLY A 63 9.10 -11.33 -6.72
N LEU A 64 10.12 -10.64 -7.24
CA LEU A 64 10.01 -9.27 -7.68
C LEU A 64 8.95 -9.08 -8.79
N LEU A 65 8.91 -9.98 -9.78
CA LEU A 65 7.92 -9.91 -10.85
C LEU A 65 6.48 -10.03 -10.31
N LEU A 66 6.27 -10.86 -9.29
CA LEU A 66 4.96 -10.99 -8.64
C LEU A 66 4.58 -9.73 -7.87
N VAL A 67 5.54 -9.06 -7.21
CA VAL A 67 5.28 -7.76 -6.56
C VAL A 67 4.92 -6.70 -7.60
N ILE A 68 5.62 -6.66 -8.74
CA ILE A 68 5.29 -5.74 -9.84
C ILE A 68 3.87 -5.99 -10.35
N GLN A 69 3.48 -7.26 -10.57
CA GLN A 69 2.14 -7.61 -11.01
C GLN A 69 1.06 -7.16 -10.02
N ALA A 70 1.35 -7.23 -8.71
CA ALA A 70 0.43 -6.84 -7.66
C ALA A 70 0.09 -5.33 -7.65
N LEU A 71 0.85 -4.46 -8.34
CA LEU A 71 0.46 -3.05 -8.57
C LEU A 71 -0.87 -2.90 -9.35
N ASN A 72 -1.30 -3.97 -10.03
CA ASN A 72 -2.55 -4.05 -10.78
C ASN A 72 -3.62 -4.90 -10.08
N ASP A 73 -3.40 -5.32 -8.82
CA ASP A 73 -4.43 -6.00 -8.05
C ASP A 73 -5.65 -5.08 -7.90
N PRO A 74 -6.89 -5.62 -7.98
CA PRO A 74 -8.09 -4.82 -7.81
C PRO A 74 -8.25 -4.28 -6.39
N GLU A 75 -7.67 -4.95 -5.39
CA GLU A 75 -7.82 -4.57 -3.98
C GLU A 75 -6.72 -3.62 -3.55
N GLU A 76 -7.15 -2.54 -2.89
CA GLU A 76 -6.27 -1.45 -2.48
C GLU A 76 -5.19 -1.87 -1.51
N GLU A 77 -5.52 -2.73 -0.55
CA GLU A 77 -4.55 -3.25 0.41
C GLU A 77 -3.38 -3.97 -0.29
N VAL A 78 -3.66 -4.64 -1.41
CA VAL A 78 -2.65 -5.43 -2.14
C VAL A 78 -1.78 -4.53 -3.01
N TYR A 79 -2.36 -3.64 -3.82
CA TYR A 79 -1.55 -2.77 -4.66
C TYR A 79 -0.76 -1.73 -3.85
N GLN A 80 -1.28 -1.29 -2.69
CA GLN A 80 -0.55 -0.37 -1.81
C GLN A 80 0.65 -1.07 -1.19
N LEU A 81 0.49 -2.30 -0.71
CA LEU A 81 1.63 -3.09 -0.23
C LEU A 81 2.65 -3.33 -1.35
N ALA A 82 2.19 -3.60 -2.58
CA ALA A 82 3.07 -3.75 -3.72
C ALA A 82 3.88 -2.46 -3.98
N TYR A 83 3.22 -1.31 -3.99
CA TYR A 83 3.88 -0.01 -4.14
C TYR A 83 4.89 0.25 -3.00
N ASP A 84 4.51 0.02 -1.75
CA ASP A 84 5.39 0.21 -0.59
C ASP A 84 6.65 -0.67 -0.65
N LEU A 85 6.54 -1.90 -1.15
CA LEU A 85 7.67 -2.80 -1.37
C LEU A 85 8.58 -2.36 -2.53
N LEU A 86 8.07 -1.59 -3.49
CA LEU A 86 8.76 -1.24 -4.73
C LEU A 86 9.32 0.19 -4.77
N LYS A 87 8.73 1.14 -4.04
CA LYS A 87 8.97 2.60 -4.23
C LYS A 87 10.42 3.06 -4.13
N ASP A 88 11.24 2.39 -3.32
CA ASP A 88 12.66 2.73 -3.12
C ASP A 88 13.62 1.89 -3.98
N ARG A 89 13.08 0.95 -4.78
CA ARG A 89 13.89 0.03 -5.61
C ARG A 89 14.35 0.71 -6.90
N LYS A 90 15.50 0.28 -7.42
CA LYS A 90 16.24 1.02 -8.47
C LYS A 90 16.21 0.35 -9.84
N GLU A 91 15.73 -0.89 -9.92
CA GLU A 91 15.66 -1.68 -11.14
C GLU A 91 14.78 -1.02 -12.21
N ILE A 92 15.19 -1.15 -13.47
CA ILE A 92 14.57 -0.46 -14.61
C ILE A 92 13.10 -0.88 -14.79
N ASN A 93 12.82 -2.18 -14.71
CA ASN A 93 11.47 -2.73 -14.81
C ASN A 93 10.57 -2.26 -13.66
N VAL A 94 11.12 -2.11 -12.44
CA VAL A 94 10.37 -1.56 -11.30
C VAL A 94 10.03 -0.10 -11.54
N LYS A 95 10.99 0.71 -11.96
CA LYS A 95 10.74 2.14 -12.27
C LYS A 95 9.69 2.32 -13.37
N ALA A 96 9.73 1.50 -14.41
CA ALA A 96 8.73 1.53 -15.48
C ALA A 96 7.33 1.19 -14.94
N ALA A 97 7.20 0.12 -14.16
CA ALA A 97 5.92 -0.28 -13.57
C ALA A 97 5.37 0.77 -12.58
N LEU A 98 6.24 1.37 -11.76
CA LEU A 98 5.85 2.46 -10.86
C LEU A 98 5.41 3.70 -11.62
N SER A 99 6.06 4.02 -12.74
CA SER A 99 5.64 5.13 -13.60
C SER A 99 4.23 4.93 -14.16
N GLU A 100 3.91 3.71 -14.59
CA GLU A 100 2.56 3.36 -15.05
C GLU A 100 1.54 3.43 -13.91
N TYR A 101 1.86 2.87 -12.75
CA TYR A 101 1.04 2.97 -11.54
C TYR A 101 0.71 4.43 -11.18
N ILE A 102 1.73 5.30 -11.19
CA ILE A 102 1.61 6.73 -10.87
C ILE A 102 0.70 7.47 -11.86
N GLN A 103 0.70 7.11 -13.15
CA GLN A 103 -0.19 7.73 -14.14
C GLN A 103 -1.66 7.52 -13.81
N HIS A 104 -1.98 6.51 -13.03
CA HIS A 104 -3.33 6.25 -12.57
C HIS A 104 -3.68 6.97 -11.27
N CYS A 105 -2.72 7.42 -10.44
CA CYS A 105 -2.99 8.16 -9.20
C CYS A 105 -3.65 9.52 -9.46
N TYR A 106 -4.79 9.79 -8.81
CA TYR A 106 -5.47 11.09 -8.85
C TYR A 106 -6.17 11.41 -7.53
N LEU A 107 -6.46 12.69 -7.28
CA LEU A 107 -7.27 13.13 -6.14
C LEU A 107 -8.76 13.21 -6.50
N ARG A 108 -9.60 12.91 -5.51
CA ARG A 108 -11.04 13.07 -5.60
C ARG A 108 -11.49 14.39 -4.96
N TYR A 109 -12.51 15.00 -5.57
CA TYR A 109 -13.06 16.30 -5.17
C TYR A 109 -14.55 16.23 -4.83
N ASP A 110 -15.14 15.04 -4.91
CA ASP A 110 -16.57 14.77 -4.77
C ASP A 110 -16.97 14.34 -3.35
N GLY A 111 -16.16 14.66 -2.34
CA GLY A 111 -16.35 14.11 -1.01
C GLY A 111 -15.44 14.63 0.09
N LEU A 112 -15.23 13.78 1.09
CA LEU A 112 -14.33 13.95 2.21
C LEU A 112 -13.35 12.78 2.28
N TYR A 113 -12.17 13.04 2.81
CA TYR A 113 -11.23 12.00 3.19
C TYR A 113 -11.24 11.90 4.71
N CYS A 114 -11.44 10.71 5.26
CA CYS A 114 -11.55 10.51 6.70
C CYS A 114 -10.52 9.49 7.20
N ASN A 115 -9.85 9.81 8.29
CA ASN A 115 -9.05 8.88 9.07
C ASN A 115 -9.82 8.50 10.34
N TYR A 116 -9.99 7.19 10.56
CA TYR A 116 -10.47 6.64 11.82
C TYR A 116 -9.33 5.93 12.54
N SER A 117 -8.80 6.57 13.59
CA SER A 117 -7.91 5.91 14.53
C SER A 117 -8.70 5.66 15.82
N LEU A 118 -9.11 4.41 16.08
CA LEU A 118 -9.82 4.05 17.31
C LEU A 118 -8.83 3.53 18.39
N PRO A 119 -8.98 3.94 19.67
CA PRO A 119 -9.70 5.11 20.16
C PRO A 119 -8.93 6.39 19.81
N GLY A 120 -9.61 7.45 19.36
CA GLY A 120 -8.91 8.66 18.97
C GLY A 120 -9.73 9.66 18.17
N ASP A 121 -9.02 10.66 17.68
CA ASP A 121 -9.55 11.79 16.97
C ASP A 121 -10.01 11.40 15.55
N TYR A 122 -11.06 12.06 15.07
CA TYR A 122 -11.57 11.91 13.71
C TYR A 122 -11.01 13.05 12.86
N GLU A 123 -10.10 12.72 11.94
CA GLU A 123 -9.51 13.70 11.05
C GLU A 123 -10.21 13.66 9.69
N PHE A 124 -10.60 14.84 9.20
CA PHE A 124 -11.25 15.02 7.91
C PHE A 124 -10.45 15.95 7.03
N LEU A 125 -10.36 15.61 5.75
CA LEU A 125 -9.81 16.46 4.70
C LEU A 125 -10.85 16.65 3.60
N ARG A 126 -10.82 17.82 2.95
CA ARG A 126 -11.57 18.07 1.72
C ARG A 126 -10.68 18.79 0.73
N PHE A 127 -10.56 18.25 -0.48
CA PHE A 127 -9.78 18.85 -1.56
C PHE A 127 -10.68 19.58 -2.55
N TYR A 128 -10.14 20.64 -3.14
CA TYR A 128 -10.77 21.38 -4.23
C TYR A 128 -9.80 21.53 -5.39
N GLN A 129 -10.32 21.53 -6.62
CA GLN A 129 -9.52 21.62 -7.85
C GLN A 129 -8.60 22.84 -7.92
N ASP A 130 -8.90 23.91 -7.17
CA ASP A 130 -8.08 25.13 -7.10
C ASP A 130 -6.81 24.99 -6.23
N GLY A 131 -6.54 23.80 -5.68
CA GLY A 131 -5.41 23.56 -4.79
C GLY A 131 -5.72 23.83 -3.32
N THR A 132 -6.96 24.18 -2.96
CA THR A 132 -7.37 24.34 -1.56
C THR A 132 -7.54 22.97 -0.90
N VAL A 133 -6.97 22.80 0.30
CA VAL A 133 -7.32 21.72 1.22
C VAL A 133 -7.94 22.30 2.49
N LEU A 134 -9.06 21.71 2.92
CA LEU A 134 -9.63 21.94 4.24
C LEU A 134 -9.22 20.77 5.14
N SER A 135 -8.99 21.03 6.42
CA SER A 135 -8.67 20.03 7.42
C SER A 135 -9.34 20.34 8.77
N ILE A 136 -9.90 19.32 9.42
CA ILE A 136 -10.43 19.44 10.78
C ILE A 136 -10.22 18.14 11.57
N THR A 137 -10.03 18.28 12.87
CA THR A 137 -9.93 17.18 13.83
C THR A 137 -11.10 17.29 14.80
N LEU A 138 -11.87 16.22 14.98
CA LEU A 138 -12.98 16.14 15.92
C LEU A 138 -12.68 15.12 17.01
N TYR A 139 -12.84 15.52 18.27
CA TYR A 139 -12.50 14.73 19.46
C TYR A 139 -13.64 13.82 19.95
N PHE A 140 -14.76 13.78 19.20
CA PHE A 140 -15.92 12.96 19.49
C PHE A 140 -16.39 12.32 18.19
N LYS A 141 -17.04 11.15 18.28
CA LYS A 141 -17.60 10.45 17.12
C LYS A 141 -18.65 11.34 16.44
N PRO A 142 -18.42 11.81 15.20
CA PRO A 142 -19.36 12.66 14.52
C PRO A 142 -20.38 11.84 13.71
N ASP A 143 -21.48 12.50 13.35
CA ASP A 143 -22.29 12.10 12.20
C ASP A 143 -21.58 12.56 10.92
N ILE A 144 -21.13 11.61 10.10
CA ILE A 144 -20.33 11.85 8.89
C ILE A 144 -21.14 12.66 7.85
N GLU A 145 -22.44 12.40 7.73
CA GLU A 145 -23.28 13.12 6.77
C GLU A 145 -23.46 14.57 7.20
N ALA A 146 -23.61 14.82 8.50
CA ALA A 146 -23.62 16.16 9.05
C ALA A 146 -22.29 16.89 8.76
N VAL A 147 -21.15 16.23 9.01
CA VAL A 147 -19.82 16.77 8.68
C VAL A 147 -19.72 17.13 7.21
N ALA A 148 -20.15 16.25 6.30
CA ALA A 148 -20.11 16.49 4.86
C ALA A 148 -20.87 17.77 4.43
N LYS A 149 -21.97 18.11 5.12
CA LYS A 149 -22.78 19.30 4.84
C LYS A 149 -22.07 20.59 5.27
N TRP A 150 -21.60 20.69 6.51
CA TRP A 150 -21.02 21.94 7.02
C TRP A 150 -19.52 22.11 6.74
N PHE A 151 -18.77 21.04 6.47
CA PHE A 151 -17.33 21.09 6.25
C PHE A 151 -16.98 21.53 4.81
N ASN A 152 -17.25 22.79 4.51
CA ASN A 152 -17.05 23.39 3.19
C ASN A 152 -16.37 24.78 3.28
N ARG A 153 -16.05 25.39 2.13
CA ARG A 153 -15.28 26.66 2.06
C ARG A 153 -15.96 27.86 2.73
N GLU A 154 -17.27 27.82 2.94
CA GLU A 154 -18.04 28.92 3.54
C GLU A 154 -17.94 28.93 5.07
N HIS A 155 -17.48 27.82 5.67
CA HIS A 155 -17.38 27.70 7.11
C HIS A 155 -16.18 28.50 7.67
N ARG A 156 -16.44 29.31 8.71
CA ARG A 156 -15.47 30.31 9.23
C ARG A 156 -14.35 29.73 10.11
N PHE A 157 -14.57 28.55 10.71
CA PHE A 157 -13.66 27.98 11.72
C PHE A 157 -13.15 26.59 11.31
N ILE A 158 -12.47 26.51 10.17
CA ILE A 158 -11.85 25.27 9.68
C ILE A 158 -10.41 25.52 9.26
N GLY A 159 -9.56 24.51 9.44
CA GLY A 159 -8.20 24.57 8.93
C GLY A 159 -8.23 24.68 7.41
N LYS A 160 -7.53 25.66 6.85
CA LYS A 160 -7.39 25.87 5.42
C LYS A 160 -5.91 25.94 5.05
N GLY A 161 -5.54 25.20 4.02
CA GLY A 161 -4.20 25.16 3.46
C GLY A 161 -4.23 25.05 1.95
N ILE A 162 -3.04 24.95 1.38
CA ILE A 162 -2.82 24.71 -0.05
C ILE A 162 -2.19 23.33 -0.18
N TYR A 163 -2.65 22.51 -1.13
CA TYR A 163 -1.98 21.26 -1.47
C TYR A 163 -1.36 21.35 -2.86
N LYS A 164 -0.30 20.57 -3.07
CA LYS A 164 0.27 20.29 -4.39
C LYS A 164 0.45 18.80 -4.54
N VAL A 165 0.11 18.27 -5.72
CA VAL A 165 0.37 16.88 -6.09
C VAL A 165 1.36 16.85 -7.24
N GLU A 166 2.40 16.04 -7.08
CA GLU A 166 3.37 15.72 -8.11
C GLU A 166 3.49 14.21 -8.16
N SER A 167 3.15 13.60 -9.31
CA SER A 167 3.01 12.14 -9.41
C SER A 167 1.97 11.64 -8.40
N ASN A 168 2.35 10.77 -7.47
CA ASN A 168 1.51 10.33 -6.37
C ASN A 168 1.84 11.04 -5.05
N ILE A 169 2.81 11.95 -5.03
CA ILE A 169 3.25 12.64 -3.81
C ILE A 169 2.37 13.86 -3.59
N ILE A 170 1.75 13.95 -2.43
CA ILE A 170 0.94 15.11 -1.99
C ILE A 170 1.66 15.87 -0.87
N LYS A 171 1.63 17.19 -0.92
CA LYS A 171 2.28 18.08 0.05
C LYS A 171 1.32 19.20 0.44
N PHE A 172 1.23 19.52 1.73
CA PHE A 172 0.41 20.61 2.26
C PHE A 172 1.24 21.77 2.76
N PHE A 173 0.77 22.98 2.45
CA PHE A 173 1.40 24.26 2.71
C PHE A 173 0.41 25.19 3.39
N LYS A 174 0.92 26.09 4.24
CA LYS A 174 0.10 27.11 4.91
C LYS A 174 0.46 28.51 4.42
N HIS A 175 1.61 29.02 4.82
CA HIS A 175 2.12 30.35 4.44
C HIS A 175 3.61 30.33 4.05
N SER A 176 4.22 29.15 3.91
CA SER A 176 5.63 28.99 3.55
C SER A 176 5.78 28.01 2.39
N ASP A 177 6.95 28.05 1.75
CA ASP A 177 7.31 27.11 0.68
C ASP A 177 7.73 25.72 1.19
N LYS A 178 7.82 25.54 2.51
CA LYS A 178 8.11 24.25 3.12
C LYS A 178 6.81 23.56 3.53
N PRO A 179 6.56 22.33 3.05
CA PRO A 179 5.35 21.62 3.42
C PRO A 179 5.37 21.21 4.90
N TYR A 180 4.29 21.49 5.62
CA TYR A 180 4.14 21.03 7.02
C TYR A 180 3.67 19.57 7.10
N CYS A 181 3.18 19.03 5.99
CA CYS A 181 2.67 17.69 5.88
C CYS A 181 2.91 17.19 4.44
N SER A 182 3.23 15.91 4.30
CA SER A 182 3.43 15.27 3.01
C SER A 182 3.02 13.81 3.06
N GLY A 183 2.65 13.23 1.93
CA GLY A 183 2.42 11.81 1.82
C GLY A 183 2.05 11.41 0.41
N GLU A 184 1.13 10.46 0.26
CA GLU A 184 0.90 9.77 -1.00
C GLU A 184 -0.60 9.63 -1.30
N VAL A 185 -0.97 9.76 -2.58
CA VAL A 185 -2.31 9.53 -3.11
C VAL A 185 -2.38 8.12 -3.68
N GLY A 186 -3.41 7.36 -3.29
CA GLY A 186 -3.64 6.02 -3.82
C GLY A 186 -4.03 6.01 -5.30
N LYS A 187 -3.86 4.84 -5.95
CA LYS A 187 -4.04 4.65 -7.40
C LYS A 187 -5.37 5.17 -7.94
N TYR A 188 -6.47 5.11 -7.20
CA TYR A 188 -7.78 5.58 -7.67
C TYR A 188 -8.31 6.78 -6.88
N GLY A 189 -7.43 7.43 -6.11
CA GLY A 189 -7.81 8.51 -5.22
C GLY A 189 -8.70 8.09 -4.06
N ASN A 190 -8.89 6.79 -3.82
CA ASN A 190 -9.70 6.30 -2.72
C ASN A 190 -9.00 6.48 -1.37
N THR A 191 -7.68 6.57 -1.36
CA THR A 191 -6.92 6.89 -0.16
C THR A 191 -5.94 8.02 -0.36
N VAL A 192 -5.66 8.69 0.75
CA VAL A 192 -4.54 9.61 0.91
C VAL A 192 -3.84 9.22 2.21
N SER A 193 -2.54 8.98 2.16
CA SER A 193 -1.73 8.83 3.36
C SER A 193 -0.92 10.08 3.60
N LEU A 194 -0.75 10.47 4.86
CA LEU A 194 -0.07 11.70 5.24
C LEU A 194 0.84 11.48 6.43
N ILE A 195 1.97 12.19 6.41
CA ILE A 195 2.94 12.25 7.49
C ILE A 195 3.04 13.71 7.91
N TRP A 196 2.71 13.99 9.16
CA TRP A 196 2.81 15.34 9.72
C TRP A 196 4.22 15.60 10.20
N ASN A 197 4.85 16.65 9.69
CA ASN A 197 6.25 17.00 9.97
C ASN A 197 6.38 17.86 11.23
N TYR A 198 5.55 17.64 12.25
CA TYR A 198 5.72 18.31 13.54
C TYR A 198 6.93 17.73 14.26
N ALA A 199 8.01 18.50 14.29
CA ALA A 199 9.17 18.23 15.12
C ALA A 199 8.70 18.04 16.57
N TYR A 200 8.84 16.84 17.12
CA TYR A 200 9.14 16.55 18.54
C TYR A 200 8.94 15.06 18.89
N PHE A 201 8.14 14.31 18.13
CA PHE A 201 7.97 12.87 18.36
C PHE A 201 8.93 12.08 17.45
N LYS A 202 9.70 11.15 18.03
CA LYS A 202 10.68 10.26 17.36
C LYS A 202 10.02 9.20 16.45
N GLY A 203 9.11 9.64 15.60
CA GLY A 203 8.37 8.82 14.66
C GLY A 203 7.27 9.69 14.08
N ALA A 204 7.44 10.10 12.82
CA ALA A 204 6.38 10.84 12.15
C ALA A 204 5.21 9.87 11.94
N LEU A 205 4.08 10.13 12.61
CA LEU A 205 2.90 9.28 12.51
C LEU A 205 2.34 9.37 11.09
N LYS A 206 2.17 8.21 10.43
CA LYS A 206 1.53 8.10 9.11
C LYS A 206 0.03 7.86 9.31
N TYR A 207 -0.76 8.79 8.84
CA TYR A 207 -2.21 8.80 8.88
C TYR A 207 -2.76 8.31 7.55
N TYR A 208 -3.79 7.49 7.56
CA TYR A 208 -4.45 6.96 6.37
C TYR A 208 -5.88 7.48 6.32
N PHE A 209 -6.20 8.16 5.24
CA PHE A 209 -7.52 8.71 4.99
C PHE A 209 -8.20 7.96 3.85
N ILE A 210 -9.47 7.64 4.04
CA ILE A 210 -10.31 6.96 3.06
C ILE A 210 -11.33 7.96 2.51
N HIS A 211 -11.46 8.00 1.20
CA HIS A 211 -12.43 8.84 0.50
C HIS A 211 -13.86 8.38 0.78
N MET A 212 -14.72 9.34 1.07
CA MET A 212 -16.13 9.21 1.32
C MET A 212 -16.84 10.20 0.39
N PRO A 213 -17.49 9.71 -0.68
CA PRO A 213 -18.25 10.59 -1.56
C PRO A 213 -19.36 11.26 -0.74
N ASN A 214 -19.66 12.52 -1.06
CA ASN A 214 -20.81 13.18 -0.46
C ASN A 214 -22.08 12.41 -0.86
N ILE A 215 -22.83 11.96 0.14
CA ILE A 215 -24.14 11.34 -0.07
C ILE A 215 -25.12 12.47 -0.45
N GLN A 216 -25.82 12.30 -1.57
CA GLN A 216 -26.86 13.22 -2.04
C GLN A 216 -28.13 13.09 -1.21
#